data_AF-R7CCN4-F1
#
_entry.id   AF-R7CCN4-F1
#
_cell.length_a   1.000
_cell.length_b   1.000
_cell.length_c   1.000
_cell.angle_alpha   90.00
_cell.angle_beta   90.00
_cell.angle_gamma   90.00
#
_symmetry.space_group_name_H-M   'P 1'
#
loop_
_entity.id
_entity.type
_entity.pdbx_description
1 polymer ?
#
loop_
_entity_poly.entity_id
_entity_poly.type
_entity_poly.pdbx_seq_one_letter_code
_entity_poly.pdbx_strand_id
1 'polypeptide(L)'
;MNRKCQLPIQDDVSVYTYTYYGFANSIIQANAYSDNCIVKFEIVDKLQHNWTVNLHNFDVKKETDGKVIELFSNVPFRQNLLGVISRNLEEVDSIRVRIYSQQYAHPWGAVNLFIDDGEEQQLLDGDDNYLVRLGYFNREGVYFRLNNVPQKVEYNSRTFSIELLLCREYQRVAAYLCDGNKQYLLSSAVCNELNQGNWKIGVQIRQNDSVYPHWFFRNFLQISCDLNSVNRPLDFMFGIEKDWHFYWVNQFLETSKIPFSFVKSYGMMKFIRNSIDEGKYIELRLDQYYISDREEYRHRHFMHQNLIYGYDDSLKILYLLGYNSVGKMSKTTISYADVKYQFNKRGCVSNVYLIEYKPEAYGVTYQPEYIRRMLIQYLESYNSSLDFGHIIEARNRVFGFACYAELMSEKGLNLILKDRRVLHLLYEHKFVMEQRLEYLAYFENHNAKIRKCFEDYNDIVGSALNIRNLALKYQINGDEKIRNKIFNSLKEMMDKEKKILSEVVGLLS
;
A
#
# COMPACT_ATOMS: atom_id res chain seq x y z
N MET A 1 8.57 -16.63 27.65
CA MET A 1 7.17 -16.31 27.30
C MET A 1 6.93 -16.76 25.88
N ASN A 2 5.86 -17.52 25.62
CA ASN A 2 5.46 -17.83 24.26
C ASN A 2 4.92 -16.55 23.63
N ARG A 3 5.57 -16.07 22.58
CA ARG A 3 5.18 -14.85 21.87
C ARG A 3 4.46 -15.21 20.57
N LYS A 4 3.62 -14.29 20.12
CA LYS A 4 2.91 -14.37 18.84
C LYS A 4 2.89 -12.97 18.25
N CYS A 5 3.22 -12.87 16.97
CA CYS A 5 3.13 -11.63 16.22
C CYS A 5 2.73 -11.94 14.78
N GLN A 6 1.83 -11.14 14.22
CA GLN A 6 1.48 -11.16 12.81
C GLN A 6 1.40 -9.72 12.31
N LEU A 7 2.14 -9.45 11.25
CA LEU A 7 2.11 -8.18 10.56
C LEU A 7 0.89 -8.10 9.62
N PRO A 8 0.32 -6.91 9.38
CA PRO A 8 -0.83 -6.74 8.50
C PRO A 8 -0.58 -7.27 7.08
N ILE A 9 -1.44 -8.15 6.57
CA ILE A 9 -1.27 -8.66 5.21
C ILE A 9 -2.59 -9.15 4.61
N GLN A 10 -2.78 -8.94 3.31
CA GLN A 10 -3.90 -9.51 2.55
C GLN A 10 -3.43 -10.38 1.39
N ASP A 11 -4.20 -11.40 1.07
CA ASP A 11 -3.93 -12.38 0.00
C ASP A 11 -4.81 -12.18 -1.24
N ASP A 12 -5.79 -11.28 -1.17
CA ASP A 12 -6.56 -10.79 -2.31
C ASP A 12 -6.06 -9.40 -2.69
N VAL A 13 -5.38 -9.28 -3.84
CA VAL A 13 -4.79 -8.01 -4.32
C VAL A 13 -4.95 -7.89 -5.83
N SER A 14 -4.91 -6.66 -6.33
CA SER A 14 -5.14 -6.37 -7.75
C SER A 14 -4.03 -6.85 -8.70
N VAL A 15 -2.77 -6.90 -8.26
CA VAL A 15 -1.62 -7.29 -9.11
C VAL A 15 -0.70 -8.24 -8.35
N TYR A 16 -0.67 -9.49 -8.79
CA TYR A 16 0.06 -10.59 -8.16
C TYR A 16 0.51 -11.67 -9.13
N THR A 17 0.63 -11.44 -10.45
CA THR A 17 1.18 -12.50 -11.34
C THR A 17 2.55 -13.05 -10.87
N TYR A 18 3.43 -12.19 -10.34
CA TYR A 18 4.75 -12.56 -9.85
C TYR A 18 4.96 -12.17 -8.39
N THR A 19 5.81 -12.91 -7.66
CA THR A 19 6.02 -12.76 -6.20
C THR A 19 6.41 -11.34 -5.81
N TYR A 20 7.24 -10.67 -6.59
CA TYR A 20 7.69 -9.30 -6.32
C TYR A 20 6.57 -8.25 -6.42
N TYR A 21 5.49 -8.54 -7.17
CA TYR A 21 4.27 -7.74 -7.13
C TYR A 21 3.32 -8.23 -6.04
N GLY A 22 3.09 -9.55 -5.97
CA GLY A 22 2.16 -10.15 -5.02
C GLY A 22 2.50 -9.79 -3.58
N PHE A 23 3.76 -10.00 -3.16
CA PHE A 23 4.21 -9.67 -1.81
C PHE A 23 4.13 -8.19 -1.51
N ALA A 24 4.61 -7.34 -2.45
CA ALA A 24 4.56 -5.90 -2.27
C ALA A 24 3.12 -5.40 -2.12
N ASN A 25 2.23 -5.76 -3.04
CA ASN A 25 0.82 -5.37 -2.99
C ASN A 25 0.09 -5.97 -1.78
N SER A 26 0.45 -7.17 -1.32
CA SER A 26 -0.14 -7.79 -0.12
C SER A 26 0.14 -7.00 1.15
N ILE A 27 1.34 -6.42 1.23
CA ILE A 27 1.73 -5.55 2.33
C ILE A 27 1.06 -4.19 2.16
N ILE A 28 1.21 -3.55 0.99
CA ILE A 28 0.73 -2.18 0.74
C ILE A 28 -0.79 -2.07 0.88
N GLN A 29 -1.52 -3.08 0.42
CA GLN A 29 -2.97 -3.07 0.43
C GLN A 29 -3.56 -3.73 1.68
N ALA A 30 -2.77 -4.14 2.67
CA ALA A 30 -3.31 -4.74 3.89
C ALA A 30 -4.35 -3.83 4.57
N ASN A 31 -5.40 -4.40 5.17
CA ASN A 31 -6.50 -3.63 5.78
C ASN A 31 -6.03 -2.53 6.74
N ALA A 32 -4.92 -2.72 7.46
CA ALA A 32 -4.36 -1.69 8.33
C ALA A 32 -4.02 -0.36 7.61
N TYR A 33 -3.84 -0.41 6.28
CA TYR A 33 -3.50 0.73 5.42
C TYR A 33 -4.61 1.05 4.40
N SER A 34 -5.54 0.13 4.18
CA SER A 34 -6.51 0.17 3.09
C SER A 34 -7.97 0.00 3.51
N ASP A 35 -8.30 -0.21 4.79
CA ASP A 35 -9.69 -0.33 5.26
C ASP A 35 -10.45 1.01 5.11
N ASN A 36 -11.76 1.03 5.30
CA ASN A 36 -12.53 2.27 5.30
C ASN A 36 -12.44 3.02 6.64
N CYS A 37 -12.05 2.36 7.73
CA CYS A 37 -11.77 3.00 9.01
C CYS A 37 -10.42 3.74 8.95
N ILE A 38 -10.46 5.06 8.83
CA ILE A 38 -9.26 5.89 8.64
C ILE A 38 -8.59 6.20 9.99
N VAL A 39 -9.39 6.59 10.98
CA VAL A 39 -8.90 6.96 12.31
C VAL A 39 -9.88 6.48 13.38
N LYS A 40 -9.34 5.91 14.45
CA LYS A 40 -10.07 5.57 15.67
C LYS A 40 -9.41 6.21 16.88
N PHE A 41 -10.16 7.03 17.61
CA PHE A 41 -9.66 7.74 18.78
C PHE A 41 -10.76 7.99 19.81
N GLU A 42 -10.37 8.41 21.01
CA GLU A 42 -11.26 8.78 22.11
C GLU A 42 -10.80 10.11 22.68
N ILE A 43 -11.73 11.04 22.87
CA ILE A 43 -11.53 12.23 23.70
C ILE A 43 -12.04 11.84 25.09
N VAL A 44 -11.14 11.68 26.06
CA VAL A 44 -11.45 11.04 27.36
C VAL A 44 -12.54 11.80 28.11
N ASP A 45 -12.49 13.13 28.06
CA ASP A 45 -13.42 14.02 28.75
C ASP A 45 -14.54 14.52 27.83
N LYS A 46 -14.81 13.82 26.72
CA LYS A 46 -15.79 14.24 25.70
C LYS A 46 -17.15 14.62 26.29
N LEU A 47 -17.67 13.80 27.20
CA LEU A 47 -19.02 13.95 27.76
C LEU A 47 -19.16 15.12 28.74
N GLN A 48 -18.05 15.75 29.14
CA GLN A 48 -18.06 16.87 30.09
C GLN A 48 -18.23 18.23 29.39
N HIS A 49 -18.14 18.27 28.05
CA HIS A 49 -18.16 19.50 27.27
C HIS A 49 -19.04 19.39 26.03
N ASN A 50 -19.49 20.55 25.53
CA ASN A 50 -20.12 20.66 24.22
C ASN A 50 -19.05 20.89 23.15
N TRP A 51 -19.08 20.10 22.08
CA TRP A 51 -18.08 20.13 21.01
C TRP A 51 -18.71 20.54 19.69
N THR A 52 -18.05 21.44 18.98
CA THR A 52 -18.30 21.71 17.56
C THR A 52 -17.53 20.68 16.73
N VAL A 53 -18.22 20.04 15.78
CA VAL A 53 -17.65 19.00 14.91
C VAL A 53 -17.79 19.44 13.47
N ASN A 54 -16.66 19.55 12.77
CA ASN A 54 -16.59 19.85 11.36
C ASN A 54 -15.71 18.79 10.68
N LEU A 55 -16.28 18.01 9.76
CA LEU A 55 -15.61 16.89 9.12
C LEU A 55 -15.82 16.95 7.62
N HIS A 56 -14.73 16.81 6.86
CA HIS A 56 -14.72 16.78 5.41
C HIS A 56 -14.42 15.37 4.93
N ASN A 57 -15.30 14.85 4.07
CA ASN A 57 -15.18 13.53 3.46
C ASN A 57 -15.04 12.35 4.44
N PHE A 58 -15.53 12.53 5.68
CA PHE A 58 -15.68 11.46 6.67
C PHE A 58 -17.15 11.15 6.92
N ASP A 59 -17.47 9.86 6.92
CA ASP A 59 -18.66 9.31 7.55
C ASP A 59 -18.34 9.01 9.03
N VAL A 60 -19.17 9.49 9.95
CA VAL A 60 -18.99 9.20 11.39
C VAL A 60 -19.84 8.00 11.77
N LYS A 61 -19.19 6.96 12.30
CA LYS A 61 -19.91 5.93 13.05
C LYS A 61 -19.69 6.19 14.55
N LYS A 62 -20.67 6.82 15.19
CA LYS A 62 -20.82 6.86 16.67
C LYS A 62 -21.49 5.55 17.13
N GLU A 63 -21.35 5.00 18.33
CA GLU A 63 -20.63 5.33 19.57
C GLU A 63 -20.60 4.01 20.34
N THR A 64 -19.43 3.48 20.69
CA THR A 64 -19.37 2.51 21.81
C THR A 64 -19.16 3.38 23.06
N ASP A 65 -20.16 3.46 23.93
CA ASP A 65 -20.15 4.19 25.21
C ASP A 65 -19.98 5.74 25.16
N GLY A 66 -20.25 6.40 24.03
CA GLY A 66 -20.27 7.87 23.97
C GLY A 66 -18.91 8.57 23.83
N LYS A 67 -17.79 7.83 23.95
CA LYS A 67 -16.44 8.40 24.04
C LYS A 67 -15.53 8.09 22.84
N VAL A 68 -15.68 6.91 22.24
CA VAL A 68 -14.87 6.47 21.10
C VAL A 68 -15.47 6.99 19.79
N ILE A 69 -14.61 7.55 18.94
CA ILE A 69 -14.92 8.11 17.62
C ILE A 69 -14.18 7.27 16.57
N GLU A 70 -14.95 6.71 15.64
CA GLU A 70 -14.43 6.03 14.45
C GLU A 70 -14.81 6.85 13.21
N LEU A 71 -13.81 7.30 12.48
CA LEU A 71 -13.98 8.06 11.24
C LEU A 71 -13.75 7.14 10.05
N PHE A 72 -14.78 6.98 9.24
CA PHE A 72 -14.76 6.18 8.02
C PHE A 72 -14.76 7.09 6.80
N SER A 73 -14.23 6.60 5.68
CA SER A 73 -14.44 7.29 4.40
C SER A 73 -14.71 6.32 3.28
N ASN A 74 -15.80 6.57 2.56
CA ASN A 74 -16.17 5.86 1.34
C ASN A 74 -15.99 6.73 0.09
N VAL A 75 -15.41 7.94 0.22
CA VAL A 75 -15.19 8.80 -0.95
C VAL A 75 -14.21 8.12 -1.91
N PRO A 76 -14.48 8.13 -3.23
CA PRO A 76 -13.56 7.55 -4.20
C PRO A 76 -12.14 8.09 -4.01
N PHE A 77 -11.17 7.18 -4.03
CA PHE A 77 -9.74 7.50 -3.90
C PHE A 77 -9.32 8.24 -2.62
N ARG A 78 -10.21 8.39 -1.61
CA ARG A 78 -9.90 8.92 -0.27
C ARG A 78 -9.17 10.26 -0.30
N GLN A 79 -9.85 11.26 -0.86
CA GLN A 79 -9.34 12.61 -1.03
C GLN A 79 -9.86 13.55 0.05
N ASN A 80 -9.04 14.53 0.42
CA ASN A 80 -9.35 15.62 1.33
C ASN A 80 -9.96 15.16 2.66
N LEU A 81 -9.30 14.21 3.32
CA LEU A 81 -9.74 13.64 4.60
C LEU A 81 -9.29 14.53 5.78
N LEU A 82 -10.11 15.53 6.07
CA LEU A 82 -9.84 16.56 7.09
C LEU A 82 -10.98 16.63 8.12
N GLY A 83 -10.65 17.02 9.35
CA GLY A 83 -11.64 17.19 10.39
C GLY A 83 -11.14 18.00 11.57
N VAL A 84 -12.04 18.71 12.23
CA VAL A 84 -11.80 19.49 13.44
C VAL A 84 -12.94 19.23 14.42
N ILE A 85 -12.59 18.90 15.66
CA ILE A 85 -13.50 18.79 16.79
C ILE A 85 -13.00 19.74 17.86
N SER A 86 -13.74 20.79 18.19
CA SER A 86 -13.25 21.87 19.05
C SER A 86 -14.29 22.42 20.00
N ARG A 87 -13.82 23.14 21.02
CA ARG A 87 -14.62 23.95 21.93
C ARG A 87 -13.83 25.18 22.36
N ASN A 88 -14.48 26.12 23.02
CA ASN A 88 -13.78 27.26 23.62
C ASN A 88 -12.82 26.77 24.72
N LEU A 89 -11.66 27.42 24.80
CA LEU A 89 -10.60 27.13 25.77
C LEU A 89 -10.74 28.01 27.02
N GLU A 90 -10.64 27.39 28.19
CA GLU A 90 -10.66 28.09 29.49
C GLU A 90 -9.24 28.49 29.95
N GLU A 91 -9.13 29.32 31.00
CA GLU A 91 -7.83 29.77 31.54
C GLU A 91 -7.01 28.62 32.14
N VAL A 92 -7.69 27.66 32.76
CA VAL A 92 -7.12 26.41 33.25
C VAL A 92 -7.90 25.28 32.62
N ASP A 93 -7.26 24.55 31.71
CA ASP A 93 -7.97 23.63 30.83
C ASP A 93 -7.07 22.50 30.33
N SER A 94 -7.68 21.42 29.86
CA SER A 94 -6.95 20.33 29.23
C SER A 94 -7.79 19.54 28.24
N ILE A 95 -7.11 18.88 27.31
CA ILE A 95 -7.70 17.86 26.44
C ILE A 95 -6.83 16.62 26.45
N ARG A 96 -7.46 15.48 26.70
CA ARG A 96 -6.84 14.16 26.74
C ARG A 96 -7.42 13.28 25.64
N VAL A 97 -6.55 12.74 24.79
CA VAL A 97 -6.95 11.98 23.61
C VAL A 97 -6.16 10.68 23.53
N ARG A 98 -6.89 9.56 23.42
CA ARG A 98 -6.31 8.26 23.12
C ARG A 98 -6.53 7.93 21.65
N ILE A 99 -5.47 7.70 20.89
CA ILE A 99 -5.50 7.28 19.49
C ILE A 99 -5.29 5.77 19.47
N TYR A 100 -6.30 5.04 19.00
CA TYR A 100 -6.27 3.58 18.90
C TYR A 100 -5.66 3.12 17.57
N SER A 101 -5.97 3.82 16.48
CA SER A 101 -5.40 3.55 15.17
C SER A 101 -5.52 4.76 14.25
N GLN A 102 -4.58 4.86 13.30
CA GLN A 102 -4.58 5.82 12.21
C GLN A 102 -3.99 5.14 10.97
N GLN A 103 -4.62 5.30 9.83
CA GLN A 103 -4.08 4.76 8.58
C GLN A 103 -2.82 5.49 8.15
N TYR A 104 -1.79 4.72 7.85
CA TYR A 104 -0.56 5.23 7.24
C TYR A 104 -0.69 5.30 5.70
N ALA A 105 -1.70 6.05 5.24
CA ALA A 105 -1.97 6.30 3.81
C ALA A 105 -1.26 7.55 3.27
N HIS A 106 -0.90 8.49 4.15
CA HIS A 106 -0.11 9.69 3.86
C HIS A 106 0.99 9.87 4.92
N PRO A 107 2.25 10.19 4.55
CA PRO A 107 3.38 10.31 5.48
C PRO A 107 3.17 11.35 6.57
N TRP A 108 2.51 12.45 6.22
CA TRP A 108 2.18 13.54 7.13
C TRP A 108 0.74 13.46 7.67
N GLY A 109 0.06 12.33 7.47
CA GLY A 109 -1.24 12.08 8.09
C GLY A 109 -1.13 12.12 9.61
N ALA A 110 -2.04 12.82 10.28
CA ALA A 110 -1.94 13.08 11.72
C ALA A 110 -3.29 13.22 12.42
N VAL A 111 -3.27 12.94 13.72
CA VAL A 111 -4.26 13.38 14.70
C VAL A 111 -3.54 14.31 15.66
N ASN A 112 -3.97 15.57 15.68
CA ASN A 112 -3.35 16.64 16.44
C ASN A 112 -4.32 17.13 17.53
N LEU A 113 -3.81 17.37 18.73
CA LEU A 113 -4.41 18.23 19.73
C LEU A 113 -3.90 19.64 19.45
N PHE A 114 -4.77 20.64 19.55
CA PHE A 114 -4.39 22.01 19.26
C PHE A 114 -4.99 23.02 20.23
N ILE A 115 -4.33 24.17 20.33
CA ILE A 115 -4.89 25.43 20.81
C ILE A 115 -4.67 26.47 19.73
N ASP A 116 -5.72 27.17 19.30
CA ASP A 116 -5.65 28.18 18.26
C ASP A 116 -6.88 29.11 18.24
N ASP A 117 -6.77 30.30 17.63
CA ASP A 117 -7.83 31.31 17.51
C ASP A 117 -8.49 31.31 16.12
N GLY A 118 -7.96 30.53 15.17
CA GLY A 118 -8.36 30.52 13.77
C GLY A 118 -9.84 30.19 13.50
N GLU A 119 -10.34 30.74 12.40
CA GLU A 119 -11.60 30.31 11.78
C GLU A 119 -11.49 28.82 11.37
N GLU A 120 -12.59 28.07 11.43
CA GLU A 120 -12.57 26.61 11.24
C GLU A 120 -11.91 26.16 9.93
N GLN A 121 -12.05 26.94 8.85
CA GLN A 121 -11.41 26.66 7.57
C GLN A 121 -9.88 26.75 7.64
N GLN A 122 -9.33 27.68 8.43
CA GLN A 122 -7.88 27.80 8.62
C GLN A 122 -7.33 26.60 9.40
N LEU A 123 -8.09 26.09 10.38
CA LEU A 123 -7.75 24.89 11.13
C LEU A 123 -7.83 23.62 10.26
N LEU A 124 -8.67 23.60 9.24
CA LEU A 124 -8.73 22.48 8.29
C LEU A 124 -7.56 22.54 7.29
N ASP A 125 -7.36 23.68 6.64
CA ASP A 125 -6.46 23.79 5.48
C ASP A 125 -5.00 24.09 5.87
N GLY A 126 -4.76 24.85 6.95
CA GLY A 126 -3.43 25.31 7.35
C GLY A 126 -2.53 24.22 7.96
N ASP A 127 -1.29 24.10 7.47
CA ASP A 127 -0.24 23.33 8.16
C ASP A 127 0.65 24.21 9.07
N ASP A 128 0.70 25.51 8.78
CA ASP A 128 1.76 26.39 9.27
C ASP A 128 1.29 27.48 10.24
N ASN A 129 0.08 27.43 10.79
CA ASN A 129 -0.44 28.46 11.69
C ASN A 129 -1.17 27.84 12.87
N TYR A 130 -0.44 27.15 13.76
CA TYR A 130 -0.97 26.74 15.06
C TYR A 130 -0.22 27.44 16.18
N LEU A 131 -0.95 28.05 17.11
CA LEU A 131 -0.36 28.55 18.35
C LEU A 131 0.25 27.39 19.14
N VAL A 132 -0.51 26.32 19.36
CA VAL A 132 -0.04 25.11 20.05
C VAL A 132 -0.50 23.87 19.29
N ARG A 133 0.41 22.94 19.01
CA ARG A 133 0.08 21.67 18.35
C ARG A 133 0.83 20.50 18.96
N LEU A 134 0.10 19.53 19.50
CA LEU A 134 0.61 18.25 19.98
C LEU A 134 0.00 17.12 19.15
N GLY A 135 0.76 16.41 18.34
CA GLY A 135 0.20 15.46 17.40
C GLY A 135 0.97 14.17 17.24
N TYR A 136 0.29 13.14 16.75
CA TYR A 136 0.91 11.90 16.29
C TYR A 136 0.87 11.85 14.76
N PHE A 137 2.03 12.00 14.13
CA PHE A 137 2.23 11.94 12.68
C PHE A 137 2.62 10.53 12.27
N ASN A 138 2.05 10.02 11.18
CA ASN A 138 2.30 8.67 10.68
C ASN A 138 3.79 8.33 10.53
N ARG A 139 4.56 9.23 9.91
CA ARG A 139 5.98 8.98 9.61
C ARG A 139 6.91 9.24 10.79
N GLU A 140 6.67 10.33 11.51
CA GLU A 140 7.64 10.87 12.45
C GLU A 140 7.27 10.59 13.92
N GLY A 141 6.02 10.19 14.21
CA GLY A 141 5.55 9.93 15.58
C GLY A 141 5.07 11.19 16.29
N VAL A 142 5.39 11.33 17.58
CA VAL A 142 4.86 12.42 18.41
C VAL A 142 5.64 13.71 18.20
N TYR A 143 4.92 14.80 17.90
CA TYR A 143 5.46 16.14 17.73
C TYR A 143 4.75 17.13 18.63
N PHE A 144 5.51 18.06 19.19
CA PHE A 144 4.99 19.22 19.88
C PHE A 144 5.56 20.49 19.26
N ARG A 145 4.68 21.44 18.89
CA ARG A 145 5.03 22.75 18.36
C ARG A 145 4.34 23.84 19.16
N LEU A 146 5.06 24.94 19.35
CA LEU A 146 4.56 26.20 19.91
C LEU A 146 4.92 27.33 18.96
N ASN A 147 3.96 28.14 18.52
CA ASN A 147 4.13 29.17 17.49
C ASN A 147 4.87 28.61 16.27
N ASN A 148 4.47 27.39 15.84
CA ASN A 148 5.13 26.59 14.82
C ASN A 148 6.60 26.18 15.05
N VAL A 149 7.20 26.56 16.18
CA VAL A 149 8.57 26.15 16.54
C VAL A 149 8.53 24.75 17.17
N PRO A 150 9.22 23.75 16.56
CA PRO A 150 9.33 22.41 17.14
C PRO A 150 9.97 22.45 18.52
N GLN A 151 9.35 21.76 19.45
CA GLN A 151 9.88 21.53 20.79
C GLN A 151 10.57 20.16 20.84
N LYS A 152 11.55 20.01 21.74
CA LYS A 152 12.18 18.70 21.96
C LYS A 152 11.14 17.72 22.52
N VAL A 153 11.01 16.56 21.91
CA VAL A 153 10.13 15.47 22.36
C VAL A 153 10.99 14.22 22.60
N GLU A 154 10.92 13.64 23.79
CA GLU A 154 11.64 12.41 24.13
C GLU A 154 10.69 11.20 24.02
N TYR A 155 10.48 10.72 22.79
CA TYR A 155 9.65 9.52 22.53
C TYR A 155 10.07 8.80 21.25
N ASN A 156 10.36 7.50 21.35
CA ASN A 156 10.89 6.68 20.25
C ASN A 156 10.01 5.47 19.87
N SER A 157 8.83 5.28 20.48
CA SER A 157 7.99 4.11 20.20
C SER A 157 6.93 4.40 19.12
N ARG A 158 6.62 3.42 18.27
CA ARG A 158 5.57 3.50 17.23
C ARG A 158 4.40 2.54 17.49
N THR A 159 4.24 2.11 18.73
CA THR A 159 3.20 1.16 19.11
C THR A 159 1.90 1.88 19.45
N PHE A 160 0.79 1.44 18.85
CA PHE A 160 -0.55 1.81 19.28
C PHE A 160 -1.04 0.93 20.44
N SER A 161 -1.95 1.40 21.30
CA SER A 161 -2.55 2.75 21.34
C SER A 161 -1.61 3.80 21.94
N ILE A 162 -1.73 5.06 21.50
CA ILE A 162 -1.00 6.19 22.08
C ILE A 162 -1.97 7.17 22.73
N GLU A 163 -1.57 7.79 23.85
CA GLU A 163 -2.41 8.71 24.59
C GLU A 163 -1.69 10.03 24.87
N LEU A 164 -2.28 11.12 24.38
CA LEU A 164 -1.71 12.46 24.41
C LEU A 164 -2.57 13.36 25.30
N LEU A 165 -1.91 14.22 26.08
CA LEU A 165 -2.56 15.20 26.94
C LEU A 165 -1.93 16.57 26.70
N LEU A 166 -2.78 17.55 26.37
CA LEU A 166 -2.41 18.95 26.26
C LEU A 166 -3.09 19.74 27.37
N CYS A 167 -2.30 20.42 28.19
CA CYS A 167 -2.78 21.24 29.31
C CYS A 167 -2.43 22.71 29.08
N ARG A 168 -3.32 23.58 29.56
CA ARG A 168 -3.10 25.01 29.72
C ARG A 168 -3.33 25.39 31.19
N GLU A 169 -2.41 26.17 31.73
CA GLU A 169 -2.56 26.91 32.98
C GLU A 169 -2.15 28.36 32.74
N TYR A 170 -3.15 29.23 32.54
CA TYR A 170 -2.98 30.63 32.12
C TYR A 170 -2.16 30.75 30.83
N GLN A 171 -0.90 31.19 30.92
CA GLN A 171 0.02 31.33 29.77
C GLN A 171 0.87 30.09 29.56
N ARG A 172 0.89 29.16 30.52
CA ARG A 172 1.73 27.97 30.44
C ARG A 172 0.97 26.89 29.69
N VAL A 173 1.64 26.27 28.73
CA VAL A 173 1.17 25.05 28.07
C VAL A 173 2.13 23.90 28.32
N ALA A 174 1.58 22.70 28.48
CA ALA A 174 2.36 21.50 28.71
C ALA A 174 1.77 20.33 27.91
N ALA A 175 2.67 19.59 27.26
CA ALA A 175 2.36 18.41 26.47
C ALA A 175 2.86 17.16 27.19
N TYR A 176 2.02 16.14 27.27
CA TYR A 176 2.33 14.89 27.95
C TYR A 176 1.98 13.68 27.07
N LEU A 177 2.77 12.62 27.27
CA LEU A 177 2.41 11.27 26.90
C LEU A 177 1.83 10.56 28.12
N CYS A 178 0.71 9.86 27.97
CA CYS A 178 0.06 9.14 29.06
C CYS A 178 0.21 7.62 28.90
N ASP A 179 0.46 6.92 30.01
CA ASP A 179 0.39 5.46 30.13
C ASP A 179 -0.49 5.10 31.33
N GLY A 180 -1.77 4.81 31.06
CA GLY A 180 -2.79 4.65 32.09
C GLY A 180 -2.92 5.94 32.93
N ASN A 181 -2.55 5.86 34.22
CA ASN A 181 -2.60 7.01 35.12
C ASN A 181 -1.28 7.80 35.19
N LYS A 182 -0.22 7.33 34.53
CA LYS A 182 1.07 8.03 34.52
C LYS A 182 1.11 9.05 33.41
N GLN A 183 1.65 10.23 33.70
CA GLN A 183 1.87 11.31 32.75
C GLN A 183 3.36 11.58 32.64
N TYR A 184 3.88 11.54 31.41
CA TYR A 184 5.28 11.81 31.09
C TYR A 184 5.33 13.15 30.37
N LEU A 185 5.93 14.15 31.02
CA LEU A 185 6.10 15.48 30.42
C LEU A 185 7.00 15.36 29.18
N LEU A 186 6.45 15.71 28.02
CA LEU A 186 7.21 15.80 26.79
C LEU A 186 7.90 17.16 26.69
N SER A 187 7.16 18.23 26.96
CA SER A 187 7.66 19.60 26.96
C SER A 187 6.64 20.55 27.60
N SER A 188 7.11 21.69 28.10
CA SER A 188 6.26 22.79 28.56
C SER A 188 6.87 24.14 28.22
N ALA A 189 6.04 25.13 27.93
CA ALA A 189 6.48 26.47 27.57
C ALA A 189 5.47 27.53 28.00
N VAL A 190 5.93 28.79 28.05
CA VAL A 190 5.07 29.96 28.25
C VAL A 190 4.72 30.54 26.88
N CYS A 191 3.44 30.79 26.66
CA CYS A 191 2.86 31.35 25.46
C CYS A 191 2.06 32.61 25.83
N ASN A 192 2.65 33.78 25.56
CA ASN A 192 2.13 35.07 26.00
C ASN A 192 0.87 35.48 25.22
N GLU A 193 0.73 34.96 24.00
CA GLU A 193 -0.40 35.15 23.09
C GLU A 193 -1.71 34.69 23.73
N LEU A 194 -1.67 33.66 24.60
CA LEU A 194 -2.85 33.15 25.32
C LEU A 194 -3.55 34.18 26.22
N ASN A 195 -2.92 35.32 26.52
CA ASN A 195 -3.54 36.41 27.27
C ASN A 195 -4.53 37.25 26.44
N GLN A 196 -4.49 37.13 25.11
CA GLN A 196 -5.23 37.98 24.20
C GLN A 196 -5.97 37.09 23.21
N GLY A 197 -7.29 37.21 23.12
CA GLY A 197 -8.09 36.49 22.13
C GLY A 197 -8.99 35.39 22.69
N ASN A 198 -9.85 34.89 21.79
CA ASN A 198 -10.81 33.83 22.08
C ASN A 198 -10.29 32.52 21.51
N TRP A 199 -9.53 31.80 22.33
CA TRP A 199 -8.88 30.56 21.93
C TRP A 199 -9.84 29.37 21.94
N LYS A 200 -9.60 28.43 21.04
CA LYS A 200 -10.23 27.12 21.00
C LYS A 200 -9.23 26.03 21.36
N ILE A 201 -9.73 24.94 21.92
CA ILE A 201 -8.98 23.71 22.16
C ILE A 201 -9.71 22.54 21.49
N GLY A 202 -8.97 21.62 20.89
CA GLY A 202 -9.60 20.56 20.13
C GLY A 202 -8.68 19.51 19.56
N VAL A 203 -9.27 18.67 18.71
CA VAL A 203 -8.62 17.64 17.92
C VAL A 203 -8.77 17.98 16.45
N GLN A 204 -7.66 18.04 15.72
CA GLN A 204 -7.61 18.11 14.26
C GLN A 204 -7.25 16.72 13.73
N ILE A 205 -8.00 16.23 12.76
CA ILE A 205 -7.73 15.04 11.97
C ILE A 205 -7.28 15.51 10.60
N ARG A 206 -6.02 15.26 10.24
CA ARG A 206 -5.43 15.68 8.97
C ARG A 206 -4.82 14.48 8.29
N GLN A 207 -5.63 13.68 7.61
CA GLN A 207 -5.15 12.51 6.87
C GLN A 207 -4.77 12.85 5.43
N ASN A 208 -5.23 13.99 4.92
CA ASN A 208 -5.02 14.49 3.55
C ASN A 208 -5.48 13.47 2.50
N ASP A 209 -4.88 13.53 1.31
CA ASP A 209 -5.13 12.59 0.23
C ASP A 209 -4.36 11.29 0.46
N SER A 210 -5.05 10.16 0.25
CA SER A 210 -4.38 8.86 0.21
C SER A 210 -3.37 8.83 -0.93
N VAL A 211 -2.11 8.51 -0.62
CA VAL A 211 -1.02 8.43 -1.61
C VAL A 211 -1.16 7.22 -2.53
N TYR A 212 -1.80 6.15 -2.04
CA TYR A 212 -1.85 4.86 -2.72
C TYR A 212 -2.49 4.90 -4.11
N PRO A 213 -3.70 5.47 -4.34
CA PRO A 213 -4.29 5.56 -5.67
C PRO A 213 -3.41 6.30 -6.68
N HIS A 214 -2.84 7.45 -6.29
CA HIS A 214 -1.98 8.23 -7.17
C HIS A 214 -0.73 7.45 -7.57
N TRP A 215 -0.12 6.71 -6.63
CA TRP A 215 0.99 5.82 -6.94
C TRP A 215 0.56 4.65 -7.83
N PHE A 216 -0.53 3.95 -7.48
CA PHE A 216 -0.96 2.72 -8.15
C PHE A 216 -1.27 2.96 -9.62
N PHE A 217 -2.04 4.00 -9.94
CA PHE A 217 -2.46 4.29 -11.31
C PHE A 217 -1.37 4.93 -12.18
N ARG A 218 -0.33 5.52 -11.57
CA ARG A 218 0.91 5.90 -12.28
C ARG A 218 1.78 4.69 -12.60
N ASN A 219 1.63 3.61 -11.85
CA ASN A 219 2.32 2.34 -12.06
C ASN A 219 1.44 1.35 -12.84
N PHE A 220 1.98 0.18 -13.19
CA PHE A 220 1.26 -0.92 -13.85
C PHE A 220 0.54 -0.50 -15.15
N LEU A 221 1.17 0.37 -15.94
CA LEU A 221 0.68 0.84 -17.24
C LEU A 221 1.45 0.17 -18.38
N GLN A 222 2.77 0.32 -18.38
CA GLN A 222 3.59 -0.24 -19.45
C GLN A 222 3.82 -1.73 -19.23
N ILE A 223 3.74 -2.53 -20.30
CA ILE A 223 4.08 -3.96 -20.30
C ILE A 223 5.18 -4.24 -21.31
N SER A 224 5.89 -5.34 -21.11
CA SER A 224 6.91 -5.82 -22.04
C SER A 224 6.88 -7.34 -22.19
N CYS A 225 7.21 -7.79 -23.39
CA CYS A 225 7.18 -9.17 -23.82
C CYS A 225 8.57 -9.65 -24.25
N ASP A 226 8.94 -10.85 -23.82
CA ASP A 226 10.06 -11.64 -24.35
C ASP A 226 9.64 -13.11 -24.39
N LEU A 227 9.25 -13.60 -25.58
CA LEU A 227 8.78 -14.98 -25.75
C LEU A 227 9.89 -16.03 -25.54
N ASN A 228 11.16 -15.65 -25.42
CA ASN A 228 12.25 -16.56 -25.08
C ASN A 228 12.46 -16.69 -23.56
N SER A 229 11.95 -15.74 -22.78
CA SER A 229 12.08 -15.74 -21.33
C SER A 229 11.17 -16.80 -20.71
N VAL A 230 11.78 -17.88 -20.21
CA VAL A 230 11.05 -18.96 -19.50
C VAL A 230 10.39 -18.45 -18.22
N ASN A 231 11.05 -17.53 -17.52
CA ASN A 231 10.60 -17.09 -16.20
C ASN A 231 9.62 -15.93 -16.27
N ARG A 232 9.76 -15.04 -17.28
CA ARG A 232 8.98 -13.80 -17.38
C ARG A 232 8.66 -13.49 -18.84
N PRO A 233 7.73 -14.22 -19.48
CA PRO A 233 7.45 -13.98 -20.87
C PRO A 233 6.74 -12.63 -21.10
N LEU A 234 5.75 -12.31 -20.26
CA LEU A 234 5.09 -11.01 -20.19
C LEU A 234 5.29 -10.44 -18.80
N ASP A 235 5.54 -9.14 -18.69
CA ASP A 235 5.77 -8.48 -17.41
C ASP A 235 5.33 -7.02 -17.44
N PHE A 236 5.03 -6.43 -16.28
CA PHE A 236 4.90 -4.98 -16.19
C PHE A 236 6.29 -4.35 -16.23
N MET A 237 6.43 -3.22 -16.92
CA MET A 237 7.57 -2.35 -16.69
C MET A 237 7.30 -1.49 -15.46
N PHE A 238 7.68 -2.02 -14.31
CA PHE A 238 7.48 -1.39 -13.01
C PHE A 238 8.83 -0.94 -12.44
N GLY A 239 9.20 0.32 -12.66
CA GLY A 239 10.45 0.89 -12.13
C GLY A 239 11.75 0.23 -12.64
N ILE A 240 12.82 0.42 -11.88
CA ILE A 240 14.16 -0.08 -12.19
C ILE A 240 14.31 -1.52 -11.67
N GLU A 241 14.65 -2.44 -12.55
CA GLU A 241 14.96 -3.82 -12.16
C GLU A 241 16.46 -3.94 -11.86
N LYS A 242 16.81 -4.42 -10.67
CA LYS A 242 18.19 -4.77 -10.33
C LYS A 242 18.24 -6.16 -9.73
N ASP A 243 19.12 -7.01 -10.26
CA ASP A 243 19.25 -8.42 -9.89
C ASP A 243 17.89 -9.16 -9.91
N TRP A 244 17.04 -8.92 -10.91
CA TRP A 244 15.72 -9.54 -11.03
C TRP A 244 14.65 -9.05 -10.03
N HIS A 245 14.91 -7.95 -9.30
CA HIS A 245 13.96 -7.36 -8.35
C HIS A 245 13.61 -5.93 -8.74
N PHE A 246 12.33 -5.58 -8.60
CA PHE A 246 11.78 -4.26 -8.97
C PHE A 246 11.41 -3.39 -7.76
N TYR A 247 11.34 -3.97 -6.57
CA TYR A 247 10.88 -3.28 -5.37
C TYR A 247 12.00 -2.58 -4.58
N TRP A 248 13.22 -2.50 -5.12
CA TRP A 248 14.33 -1.77 -4.50
C TRP A 248 14.04 -0.30 -4.31
N VAL A 249 13.27 0.28 -5.24
CA VAL A 249 12.79 1.66 -5.18
C VAL A 249 11.27 1.58 -5.19
N ASN A 250 10.65 1.80 -4.04
CA ASN A 250 9.21 1.70 -3.86
C ASN A 250 8.72 2.85 -2.97
N GLN A 251 7.53 3.39 -3.27
CA GLN A 251 6.94 4.51 -2.52
C GLN A 251 6.53 4.14 -1.09
N PHE A 252 6.20 2.88 -0.84
CA PHE A 252 5.62 2.39 0.40
C PHE A 252 6.52 1.42 1.15
N LEU A 253 7.51 0.83 0.48
CA LEU A 253 8.30 -0.28 1.02
C LEU A 253 9.79 0.05 1.03
N GLU A 254 10.41 -0.13 2.20
CA GLU A 254 11.86 -0.18 2.31
C GLU A 254 12.32 -1.63 2.30
N THR A 255 13.30 -1.96 1.45
CA THR A 255 13.82 -3.33 1.34
C THR A 255 15.31 -3.38 1.65
N SER A 256 15.69 -4.30 2.55
CA SER A 256 17.08 -4.57 2.92
C SER A 256 17.47 -6.00 2.57
N LYS A 257 18.64 -6.18 1.95
CA LYS A 257 19.20 -7.49 1.61
C LYS A 257 20.25 -7.91 2.62
N ILE A 258 19.95 -8.99 3.32
CA ILE A 258 20.77 -9.52 4.40
C ILE A 258 21.47 -10.79 3.91
N PRO A 259 22.81 -10.86 3.96
CA PRO A 259 23.54 -12.07 3.65
C PRO A 259 23.08 -13.23 4.53
N PHE A 260 22.83 -14.39 3.92
CA PHE A 260 22.37 -15.56 4.66
C PHE A 260 23.38 -16.01 5.74
N SER A 261 24.69 -15.79 5.50
CA SER A 261 25.74 -16.05 6.49
C SER A 261 25.53 -15.28 7.80
N PHE A 262 25.09 -14.02 7.73
CA PHE A 262 24.75 -13.22 8.90
C PHE A 262 23.52 -13.77 9.62
N VAL A 263 22.46 -14.12 8.87
CA VAL A 263 21.25 -14.71 9.45
C VAL A 263 21.57 -16.01 10.17
N LYS A 264 22.45 -16.84 9.58
CA LYS A 264 22.92 -18.10 10.17
C LYS A 264 23.70 -17.86 11.46
N SER A 265 24.63 -16.91 11.50
CA SER A 265 25.43 -16.62 12.70
C SER A 265 24.61 -15.98 13.83
N TYR A 266 23.63 -15.14 13.50
CA TYR A 266 22.71 -14.53 14.46
C TYR A 266 21.70 -15.54 15.06
N GLY A 267 21.41 -16.60 14.31
CA GLY A 267 20.42 -17.61 14.63
C GLY A 267 19.08 -17.31 13.96
N MET A 268 18.71 -18.12 12.96
CA MET A 268 17.56 -17.93 12.08
C MET A 268 16.24 -17.61 12.82
N MET A 269 15.86 -18.41 13.82
CA MET A 269 14.60 -18.17 14.53
C MET A 269 14.63 -16.90 15.38
N LYS A 270 15.81 -16.51 15.88
CA LYS A 270 15.99 -15.26 16.61
C LYS A 270 15.89 -14.08 15.63
N PHE A 271 16.53 -14.18 14.47
CA PHE A 271 16.44 -13.21 13.38
C PHE A 271 14.98 -13.00 12.98
N ILE A 272 14.27 -14.08 12.63
CA ILE A 272 12.87 -14.01 12.18
C ILE A 272 11.98 -13.32 13.21
N ARG A 273 12.04 -13.73 14.49
CA ARG A 273 11.21 -13.12 15.52
C ARG A 273 11.52 -11.64 15.70
N ASN A 274 12.79 -11.28 15.79
CA ASN A 274 13.18 -9.89 16.01
C ASN A 274 12.78 -9.00 14.82
N SER A 275 12.96 -9.48 13.58
CA SER A 275 12.50 -8.74 12.39
C SER A 275 11.00 -8.54 12.39
N ILE A 276 10.21 -9.58 12.70
CA ILE A 276 8.75 -9.47 12.78
C ILE A 276 8.32 -8.56 13.93
N ASP A 277 8.95 -8.66 15.10
CA ASP A 277 8.69 -7.78 16.25
C ASP A 277 9.00 -6.30 15.91
N GLU A 278 9.94 -6.05 14.99
CA GLU A 278 10.30 -4.73 14.46
C GLU A 278 9.42 -4.28 13.27
N GLY A 279 8.37 -5.02 12.90
CA GLY A 279 7.48 -4.63 11.78
C GLY A 279 8.00 -5.00 10.39
N LYS A 280 9.01 -5.88 10.30
CA LYS A 280 9.66 -6.24 9.03
C LYS A 280 9.25 -7.64 8.58
N TYR A 281 8.63 -7.72 7.40
CA TYR A 281 8.37 -8.98 6.69
C TYR A 281 9.69 -9.57 6.18
N ILE A 282 9.68 -10.88 5.92
CA ILE A 282 10.89 -11.60 5.51
C ILE A 282 10.59 -12.40 4.25
N GLU A 283 11.14 -11.98 3.13
CA GLU A 283 11.15 -12.78 1.91
C GLU A 283 12.39 -13.69 1.90
N LEU A 284 12.14 -14.99 1.76
CA LEU A 284 13.21 -15.97 1.58
C LEU A 284 12.72 -17.19 0.78
N ARG A 285 13.66 -17.92 0.17
CA ARG A 285 13.31 -19.16 -0.53
C ARG A 285 13.21 -20.31 0.47
N LEU A 286 12.06 -20.98 0.47
CA LEU A 286 11.80 -22.19 1.26
C LEU A 286 11.54 -23.35 0.30
N ASP A 287 11.82 -24.57 0.75
CA ASP A 287 11.48 -25.79 0.02
C ASP A 287 9.98 -26.05 0.14
N GLN A 288 9.27 -25.85 -0.96
CA GLN A 288 7.82 -25.96 -1.02
C GLN A 288 7.31 -27.40 -0.79
N TYR A 289 8.19 -28.39 -0.80
CA TYR A 289 7.85 -29.77 -0.40
C TYR A 289 7.22 -29.86 1.00
N TYR A 290 7.62 -28.98 1.93
CA TYR A 290 7.17 -28.99 3.33
C TYR A 290 6.02 -28.01 3.62
N ILE A 291 5.57 -27.25 2.62
CA ILE A 291 4.54 -26.23 2.81
C ILE A 291 3.24 -26.75 2.22
N SER A 292 2.22 -26.92 3.06
CA SER A 292 0.90 -27.39 2.61
C SER A 292 0.27 -26.41 1.61
N ASP A 293 -0.58 -26.94 0.73
CA ASP A 293 -1.28 -26.21 -0.35
C ASP A 293 -0.36 -25.67 -1.47
N ARG A 294 0.90 -26.13 -1.56
CA ARG A 294 1.77 -25.91 -2.74
C ARG A 294 1.59 -27.04 -3.75
N GLU A 295 1.82 -26.75 -5.03
CA GLU A 295 1.83 -27.78 -6.09
C GLU A 295 2.89 -28.86 -5.79
N GLU A 296 3.98 -28.48 -5.15
CA GLU A 296 5.12 -29.32 -4.81
C GLU A 296 4.98 -30.09 -3.50
N TYR A 297 3.97 -29.77 -2.69
CA TYR A 297 3.82 -30.31 -1.34
C TYR A 297 3.84 -31.83 -1.35
N ARG A 298 4.84 -32.43 -0.71
CA ARG A 298 5.08 -33.89 -0.68
C ARG A 298 5.26 -34.57 -2.05
N HIS A 299 5.46 -33.81 -3.14
CA HIS A 299 5.61 -34.34 -4.49
C HIS A 299 7.02 -34.13 -5.05
N ARG A 300 7.60 -32.94 -4.89
CA ARG A 300 8.96 -32.64 -5.36
C ARG A 300 9.63 -31.56 -4.50
N HIS A 301 10.95 -31.57 -4.46
CA HIS A 301 11.70 -30.48 -3.82
C HIS A 301 11.83 -29.30 -4.77
N PHE A 302 11.45 -28.12 -4.28
CA PHE A 302 11.50 -26.91 -5.08
C PHE A 302 11.68 -25.69 -4.18
N MET A 303 12.81 -25.01 -4.34
CA MET A 303 13.14 -23.80 -3.59
C MET A 303 12.49 -22.60 -4.26
N HIS A 304 11.54 -21.97 -3.59
CA HIS A 304 10.81 -20.83 -4.13
C HIS A 304 10.58 -19.75 -3.08
N GLN A 305 10.45 -18.50 -3.53
CA GLN A 305 10.21 -17.34 -2.68
C GLN A 305 8.90 -17.51 -1.90
N ASN A 306 8.96 -17.26 -0.59
CA ASN A 306 7.85 -17.17 0.34
C ASN A 306 8.06 -15.93 1.23
N LEU A 307 6.96 -15.30 1.63
CA LEU A 307 6.99 -14.17 2.54
C LEU A 307 6.54 -14.62 3.94
N ILE A 308 7.39 -14.45 4.94
CA ILE A 308 7.01 -14.61 6.35
C ILE A 308 6.46 -13.29 6.85
N TYR A 309 5.26 -13.33 7.42
CA TYR A 309 4.61 -12.17 8.01
C TYR A 309 4.30 -12.36 9.51
N GLY A 310 4.63 -13.50 10.10
CA GLY A 310 4.39 -13.71 11.51
C GLY A 310 4.97 -15.00 12.07
N TYR A 311 4.83 -15.18 13.38
CA TYR A 311 5.16 -16.41 14.09
C TYR A 311 4.22 -16.67 15.28
N ASP A 312 4.18 -17.92 15.74
CA ASP A 312 3.47 -18.34 16.95
C ASP A 312 4.34 -19.36 17.70
N ASP A 313 4.95 -18.95 18.82
CA ASP A 313 5.86 -19.81 19.59
C ASP A 313 5.13 -20.95 20.33
N SER A 314 3.84 -20.77 20.65
CA SER A 314 3.03 -21.82 21.29
C SER A 314 2.80 -22.96 20.31
N LEU A 315 2.46 -22.63 19.06
CA LEU A 315 2.26 -23.60 17.99
C LEU A 315 3.55 -24.03 17.29
N LYS A 316 4.65 -23.30 17.50
CA LYS A 316 5.96 -23.47 16.83
C LYS A 316 5.83 -23.42 15.31
N ILE A 317 5.13 -22.41 14.81
CA ILE A 317 4.91 -22.18 13.38
C ILE A 317 5.31 -20.77 12.95
N LEU A 318 5.64 -20.63 11.66
CA LEU A 318 5.72 -19.36 10.95
C LEU A 318 4.50 -19.21 10.05
N TYR A 319 3.95 -18.00 10.00
CA TYR A 319 2.88 -17.65 9.06
C TYR A 319 3.51 -17.20 7.73
N LEU A 320 3.03 -17.77 6.62
CA LEU A 320 3.58 -17.60 5.29
C LEU A 320 2.53 -17.07 4.32
N LEU A 321 2.99 -16.28 3.35
CA LEU A 321 2.26 -15.95 2.14
C LEU A 321 3.02 -16.46 0.90
N GLY A 322 2.30 -17.04 -0.05
CA GLY A 322 2.83 -17.46 -1.36
C GLY A 322 1.76 -18.08 -2.23
N TYR A 323 2.13 -18.60 -3.40
CA TYR A 323 1.18 -19.18 -4.35
C TYR A 323 0.77 -20.59 -3.97
N ASN A 324 -0.53 -20.86 -3.97
CA ASN A 324 -1.04 -22.20 -3.79
C ASN A 324 -0.98 -23.03 -5.07
N SER A 325 -1.43 -24.28 -4.99
CA SER A 325 -1.49 -25.24 -6.08
C SER A 325 -2.25 -24.74 -7.33
N VAL A 326 -3.24 -23.85 -7.16
CA VAL A 326 -3.99 -23.24 -8.27
C VAL A 326 -3.40 -21.92 -8.76
N GLY A 327 -2.25 -21.50 -8.23
CA GLY A 327 -1.55 -20.28 -8.65
C GLY A 327 -2.17 -19.00 -8.11
N LYS A 328 -2.96 -19.07 -7.04
CA LYS A 328 -3.46 -17.90 -6.31
C LYS A 328 -2.59 -17.66 -5.09
N MET A 329 -2.46 -16.39 -4.72
CA MET A 329 -1.81 -16.04 -3.47
C MET A 329 -2.65 -16.53 -2.28
N SER A 330 -2.00 -17.10 -1.28
CA SER A 330 -2.67 -17.74 -0.16
C SER A 330 -1.80 -17.77 1.09
N LYS A 331 -2.44 -17.53 2.23
CA LYS A 331 -1.87 -17.66 3.57
C LYS A 331 -1.75 -19.13 3.96
N THR A 332 -0.59 -19.53 4.46
CA THR A 332 -0.31 -20.88 4.94
C THR A 332 0.66 -20.82 6.12
N THR A 333 1.13 -21.97 6.60
CA THR A 333 2.07 -22.03 7.72
C THR A 333 3.17 -23.05 7.46
N ILE A 334 4.28 -22.93 8.18
CA ILE A 334 5.35 -23.93 8.21
C ILE A 334 5.85 -24.14 9.64
N SER A 335 6.15 -25.38 10.01
CA SER A 335 6.66 -25.69 11.35
C SER A 335 8.11 -25.23 11.54
N TYR A 336 8.47 -24.86 12.77
CA TYR A 336 9.87 -24.55 13.11
C TYR A 336 10.80 -25.74 12.86
N ALA A 337 10.30 -26.96 12.95
CA ALA A 337 11.08 -28.17 12.72
C ALA A 337 11.46 -28.30 11.24
N ASP A 338 10.51 -28.11 10.33
CA ASP A 338 10.74 -28.19 8.88
C ASP A 338 11.68 -27.07 8.41
N VAL A 339 11.50 -25.85 8.93
CA VAL A 339 12.38 -24.71 8.66
C VAL A 339 13.82 -25.04 9.07
N LYS A 340 14.03 -25.52 10.30
CA LYS A 340 15.36 -25.91 10.79
C LYS A 340 15.97 -27.05 9.97
N TYR A 341 15.15 -28.04 9.60
CA TYR A 341 15.60 -29.19 8.81
C TYR A 341 16.15 -28.74 7.45
N GLN A 342 15.39 -27.92 6.72
CA GLN A 342 15.78 -27.42 5.40
C GLN A 342 17.12 -26.68 5.45
N PHE A 343 17.31 -25.77 6.40
CA PHE A 343 18.55 -24.99 6.50
C PHE A 343 19.76 -25.81 6.94
N ASN A 344 19.57 -26.80 7.81
CA ASN A 344 20.68 -27.61 8.33
C ASN A 344 21.15 -28.70 7.36
N LYS A 345 20.22 -29.27 6.57
CA LYS A 345 20.50 -30.48 5.78
C LYS A 345 20.61 -30.26 4.28
N ARG A 346 19.94 -29.25 3.74
CA ARG A 346 19.86 -29.06 2.28
C ARG A 346 20.73 -27.95 1.74
N GLY A 347 21.32 -27.14 2.62
CA GLY A 347 22.24 -26.08 2.23
C GLY A 347 21.67 -25.21 1.13
N CYS A 348 20.69 -24.36 1.42
CA CYS A 348 20.28 -23.33 0.48
C CYS A 348 19.58 -22.21 1.26
N VAL A 349 20.08 -20.97 1.18
CA VAL A 349 19.51 -19.91 0.33
C VAL A 349 20.57 -18.84 0.07
N SER A 350 20.41 -18.12 -1.04
CA SER A 350 20.91 -16.76 -1.26
C SER A 350 20.44 -15.79 -0.15
N ASN A 351 20.72 -14.50 -0.32
CA ASN A 351 20.33 -13.45 0.62
C ASN A 351 18.85 -13.52 1.07
N VAL A 352 18.60 -13.09 2.29
CA VAL A 352 17.28 -12.88 2.90
C VAL A 352 16.90 -11.42 2.69
N TYR A 353 15.63 -11.15 2.37
CA TYR A 353 15.15 -9.79 2.16
C TYR A 353 14.21 -9.41 3.29
N LEU A 354 14.51 -8.31 3.96
CA LEU A 354 13.60 -7.67 4.92
C LEU A 354 12.82 -6.60 4.18
N ILE A 355 11.50 -6.60 4.35
CA ILE A 355 10.60 -5.62 3.74
C ILE A 355 9.87 -4.91 4.88
N GLU A 356 9.88 -3.59 4.89
CA GLU A 356 9.21 -2.76 5.90
C GLU A 356 8.18 -1.85 5.21
N TYR A 357 6.96 -1.77 5.75
CA TYR A 357 5.99 -0.75 5.29
C TYR A 357 6.42 0.60 5.84
N LYS A 358 7.06 1.39 5.00
CA LYS A 358 7.65 2.68 5.33
C LYS A 358 7.53 3.65 4.16
N PRO A 359 6.38 4.33 4.04
CA PRO A 359 6.14 5.29 2.97
C PRO A 359 7.15 6.44 2.93
N GLU A 360 7.49 6.87 1.72
CA GLU A 360 8.36 8.03 1.46
C GLU A 360 7.77 9.32 2.05
N ALA A 361 8.64 10.27 2.42
CA ALA A 361 8.28 11.56 2.99
C ALA A 361 7.39 12.39 2.06
N TYR A 362 7.71 12.33 0.77
CA TYR A 362 7.04 13.12 -0.24
C TYR A 362 5.81 12.36 -0.71
N GLY A 363 4.65 13.01 -0.58
CA GLY A 363 3.39 12.50 -1.13
C GLY A 363 3.46 12.35 -2.64
N VAL A 364 2.65 11.45 -3.17
CA VAL A 364 2.39 11.33 -4.61
C VAL A 364 1.05 12.00 -4.88
N THR A 365 1.02 12.95 -5.81
CA THR A 365 -0.18 13.67 -6.21
C THR A 365 -0.68 13.22 -7.58
N TYR A 366 -1.86 13.68 -7.96
CA TYR A 366 -2.40 13.49 -9.30
C TYR A 366 -1.49 14.14 -10.36
N GLN A 367 -1.14 13.38 -11.40
CA GLN A 367 -0.25 13.81 -12.49
C GLN A 367 -0.77 13.33 -13.87
N PRO A 368 -1.78 13.99 -14.45
CA PRO A 368 -2.38 13.57 -15.72
C PRO A 368 -1.36 13.52 -16.85
N GLU A 369 -0.48 14.52 -16.92
CA GLU A 369 0.58 14.65 -17.92
C GLU A 369 1.51 13.43 -17.99
N TYR A 370 1.88 12.90 -16.83
CA TYR A 370 2.69 11.69 -16.75
C TYR A 370 1.93 10.47 -17.27
N ILE A 371 0.66 10.31 -16.87
CA ILE A 371 -0.18 9.20 -17.32
C ILE A 371 -0.39 9.28 -18.83
N ARG A 372 -0.68 10.47 -19.36
CA ARG A 372 -0.81 10.75 -20.79
C ARG A 372 0.44 10.35 -21.56
N ARG A 373 1.63 10.76 -21.10
CA ARG A 373 2.91 10.37 -21.71
C ARG A 373 3.10 8.85 -21.70
N MET A 374 2.79 8.19 -20.60
CA MET A 374 2.90 6.73 -20.49
C MET A 374 1.91 5.99 -21.41
N LEU A 375 0.68 6.50 -21.57
CA LEU A 375 -0.30 5.96 -22.52
C LEU A 375 0.19 6.09 -23.97
N ILE A 376 0.78 7.23 -24.33
CA ILE A 376 1.41 7.42 -25.65
C ILE A 376 2.53 6.40 -25.86
N GLN A 377 3.46 6.28 -24.90
CA GLN A 377 4.55 5.29 -24.97
C GLN A 377 4.03 3.85 -25.08
N TYR A 378 2.94 3.51 -24.37
CA TYR A 378 2.28 2.21 -24.51
C TYR A 378 1.74 2.01 -25.93
N LEU A 379 0.94 2.95 -26.46
CA LEU A 379 0.34 2.88 -27.80
C LEU A 379 1.38 2.82 -28.92
N GLU A 380 2.46 3.59 -28.80
CA GLU A 380 3.56 3.65 -29.77
C GLU A 380 4.58 2.53 -29.61
N SER A 381 4.40 1.66 -28.60
CA SER A 381 5.32 0.55 -28.30
C SER A 381 6.75 1.03 -27.98
N TYR A 382 6.86 2.21 -27.38
CA TYR A 382 8.14 2.79 -26.97
C TYR A 382 8.78 1.95 -25.87
N ASN A 383 10.08 1.69 -26.00
CA ASN A 383 10.85 1.02 -24.97
C ASN A 383 11.15 2.00 -23.82
N SER A 384 10.22 2.09 -22.87
CA SER A 384 10.33 3.00 -21.72
C SER A 384 11.54 2.67 -20.82
N SER A 385 12.19 1.52 -20.95
CA SER A 385 13.44 1.25 -20.20
C SER A 385 14.63 2.09 -20.64
N LEU A 386 14.56 2.69 -21.84
CA LEU A 386 15.56 3.66 -22.32
C LEU A 386 15.64 4.90 -21.43
N ASP A 387 14.54 5.30 -20.77
CA ASP A 387 14.50 6.45 -19.86
C ASP A 387 15.42 6.25 -18.63
N PHE A 388 15.78 5.00 -18.32
CA PHE A 388 16.68 4.64 -17.22
C PHE A 388 18.11 4.30 -17.68
N GLY A 389 18.45 4.52 -18.95
CA GLY A 389 19.74 4.15 -19.56
C GLY A 389 20.98 4.75 -18.88
N HIS A 390 20.81 5.84 -18.13
CA HIS A 390 21.86 6.48 -17.34
C HIS A 390 22.18 5.74 -16.02
N ILE A 391 21.30 4.84 -15.57
CA ILE A 391 21.44 4.05 -14.33
C ILE A 391 21.71 2.58 -14.66
N ILE A 392 20.92 2.01 -15.57
CA ILE A 392 20.97 0.60 -15.95
C ILE A 392 20.68 0.44 -17.43
N GLU A 393 21.26 -0.59 -18.04
CA GLU A 393 21.07 -0.89 -19.45
C GLU A 393 19.58 -1.11 -19.79
N ALA A 394 19.18 -0.58 -20.95
CA ALA A 394 17.84 -0.75 -21.46
C ALA A 394 17.57 -2.23 -21.79
N ARG A 395 16.35 -2.67 -21.55
CA ARG A 395 15.98 -4.07 -21.73
C ARG A 395 15.72 -4.35 -23.20
N ASN A 396 16.27 -5.46 -23.67
CA ASN A 396 15.97 -6.01 -24.98
C ASN A 396 14.68 -6.83 -24.94
N ARG A 397 13.52 -6.15 -25.00
CA ARG A 397 12.18 -6.73 -25.00
C ARG A 397 11.28 -5.95 -25.96
N VAL A 398 10.16 -6.54 -26.36
CA VAL A 398 9.08 -5.81 -27.05
C VAL A 398 8.25 -5.07 -26.01
N PHE A 399 7.90 -3.80 -26.23
CA PHE A 399 7.16 -2.98 -25.27
C PHE A 399 5.79 -2.58 -25.77
N GLY A 400 4.90 -2.26 -24.84
CA GLY A 400 3.62 -1.62 -25.11
C GLY A 400 2.73 -2.42 -26.06
N PHE A 401 2.09 -1.71 -26.98
CA PHE A 401 1.06 -2.25 -27.86
C PHE A 401 1.55 -3.37 -28.78
N ALA A 402 2.82 -3.36 -29.17
CA ALA A 402 3.45 -4.42 -29.97
C ALA A 402 3.46 -5.78 -29.26
N CYS A 403 3.28 -5.83 -27.93
CA CYS A 403 3.10 -7.09 -27.21
C CYS A 403 1.92 -7.91 -27.74
N TYR A 404 0.85 -7.28 -28.25
CA TYR A 404 -0.25 -8.01 -28.88
C TYR A 404 0.20 -8.82 -30.09
N ALA A 405 1.03 -8.23 -30.96
CA ALA A 405 1.54 -8.93 -32.14
C ALA A 405 2.40 -10.14 -31.73
N GLU A 406 3.25 -9.99 -30.72
CA GLU A 406 4.03 -11.09 -30.16
C GLU A 406 3.13 -12.22 -29.62
N LEU A 407 2.12 -11.88 -28.82
CA LEU A 407 1.20 -12.86 -28.23
C LEU A 407 0.31 -13.56 -29.27
N MET A 408 0.00 -12.89 -30.39
CA MET A 408 -0.76 -13.45 -31.50
C MET A 408 0.08 -14.23 -32.51
N SER A 409 1.41 -14.17 -32.42
CA SER A 409 2.30 -15.01 -33.23
C SER A 409 2.10 -16.50 -32.91
N GLU A 410 2.54 -17.41 -33.78
CA GLU A 410 2.46 -18.85 -33.50
C GLU A 410 3.14 -19.23 -32.18
N LYS A 411 4.33 -18.66 -31.93
CA LYS A 411 5.07 -18.87 -30.69
C LYS A 411 4.32 -18.30 -29.49
N GLY A 412 3.77 -17.09 -29.62
CA GLY A 412 2.97 -16.44 -28.58
C GLY A 412 1.74 -17.26 -28.20
N LEU A 413 0.97 -17.71 -29.19
CA LEU A 413 -0.21 -18.56 -28.98
C LEU A 413 0.17 -19.86 -28.27
N ASN A 414 1.25 -20.53 -28.70
CA ASN A 414 1.72 -21.75 -28.04
C ASN A 414 2.15 -21.51 -26.59
N LEU A 415 2.74 -20.34 -26.30
CA LEU A 415 3.17 -19.95 -24.97
C LEU A 415 1.98 -19.67 -24.05
N ILE A 416 1.02 -18.83 -24.46
CA ILE A 416 -0.14 -18.46 -23.62
C ILE A 416 -1.02 -19.66 -23.26
N LEU A 417 -1.03 -20.70 -24.09
CA LEU A 417 -1.75 -21.95 -23.84
C LEU A 417 -1.04 -22.84 -22.81
N LYS A 418 0.27 -22.68 -22.61
CA LYS A 418 1.07 -23.46 -21.65
C LYS A 418 1.34 -22.72 -20.35
N ASP A 419 1.48 -21.40 -20.41
CA ASP A 419 1.84 -20.58 -19.28
C ASP A 419 0.69 -19.65 -18.88
N ARG A 420 -0.02 -20.05 -17.81
CA ARG A 420 -1.15 -19.28 -17.27
C ARG A 420 -0.78 -17.86 -16.84
N ARG A 421 0.50 -17.60 -16.51
CA ARG A 421 0.97 -16.30 -16.01
C ARG A 421 0.82 -15.21 -17.06
N VAL A 422 1.01 -15.55 -18.33
CA VAL A 422 0.96 -14.57 -19.42
C VAL A 422 -0.46 -13.98 -19.56
N LEU A 423 -1.48 -14.83 -19.63
CA LEU A 423 -2.87 -14.36 -19.75
C LEU A 423 -3.42 -13.81 -18.44
N HIS A 424 -2.91 -14.27 -17.30
CA HIS A 424 -3.25 -13.66 -16.02
C HIS A 424 -2.76 -12.22 -15.94
N LEU A 425 -1.50 -11.95 -16.30
CA LEU A 425 -0.94 -10.60 -16.32
C LEU A 425 -1.63 -9.69 -17.35
N LEU A 426 -1.96 -10.23 -18.52
CA LEU A 426 -2.73 -9.48 -19.51
C LEU A 426 -4.09 -9.06 -18.95
N TYR A 427 -4.78 -9.95 -18.24
CA TYR A 427 -6.03 -9.63 -17.54
C TYR A 427 -5.82 -8.58 -16.44
N GLU A 428 -4.83 -8.76 -15.55
CA GLU A 428 -4.49 -7.76 -14.52
C GLU A 428 -4.23 -6.39 -15.14
N HIS A 429 -3.47 -6.33 -16.24
CA HIS A 429 -3.20 -5.09 -16.95
C HIS A 429 -4.48 -4.42 -17.46
N LYS A 430 -5.40 -5.16 -18.08
CA LYS A 430 -6.68 -4.57 -18.54
C LYS A 430 -7.54 -4.11 -17.38
N PHE A 431 -7.60 -4.88 -16.31
CA PHE A 431 -8.31 -4.50 -15.09
C PHE A 431 -7.74 -3.20 -14.48
N VAL A 432 -6.41 -3.06 -14.40
CA VAL A 432 -5.80 -1.82 -13.93
C VAL A 432 -6.02 -0.65 -14.90
N MET A 433 -6.01 -0.89 -16.22
CA MET A 433 -6.33 0.13 -17.21
C MET A 433 -7.76 0.65 -17.08
N GLU A 434 -8.73 -0.23 -16.87
CA GLU A 434 -10.13 0.17 -16.63
C GLU A 434 -10.26 1.04 -15.37
N GLN A 435 -9.76 0.59 -14.23
CA GLN A 435 -9.78 1.40 -13.01
C GLN A 435 -8.99 2.72 -13.15
N ARG A 436 -7.95 2.76 -13.97
CA ARG A 436 -7.23 3.99 -14.30
C ARG A 436 -8.11 4.98 -15.05
N LEU A 437 -9.00 4.52 -15.93
CA LEU A 437 -9.95 5.41 -16.61
C LEU A 437 -10.99 5.97 -15.65
N GLU A 438 -11.46 5.19 -14.67
CA GLU A 438 -12.33 5.71 -13.60
C GLU A 438 -11.60 6.78 -12.76
N TYR A 439 -10.35 6.50 -12.39
CA TYR A 439 -9.49 7.44 -11.70
C TYR A 439 -9.33 8.75 -12.47
N LEU A 440 -8.96 8.68 -13.75
CA LEU A 440 -8.84 9.86 -14.61
C LEU A 440 -10.16 10.62 -14.71
N ALA A 441 -11.29 9.91 -14.88
CA ALA A 441 -12.60 10.55 -14.95
C ALA A 441 -12.90 11.35 -13.66
N TYR A 442 -12.60 10.78 -12.48
CA TYR A 442 -12.81 11.45 -11.20
C TYR A 442 -11.98 12.74 -11.07
N PHE A 443 -10.67 12.68 -11.35
CA PHE A 443 -9.78 13.82 -11.16
C PHE A 443 -9.86 14.87 -12.28
N GLU A 444 -10.32 14.50 -13.47
CA GLU A 444 -10.66 15.44 -14.56
C GLU A 444 -12.07 16.02 -14.40
N ASN A 445 -12.45 16.41 -13.18
CA ASN A 445 -13.76 17.01 -12.86
C ASN A 445 -14.96 16.17 -13.33
N HIS A 446 -14.92 14.84 -13.11
CA HIS A 446 -15.96 13.92 -13.57
C HIS A 446 -16.20 13.98 -15.09
N ASN A 447 -15.12 14.07 -15.89
CA ASN A 447 -15.21 14.19 -17.34
C ASN A 447 -16.05 13.07 -17.96
N ALA A 448 -17.20 13.44 -18.54
CA ALA A 448 -18.16 12.48 -19.08
C ALA A 448 -17.62 11.62 -20.23
N LYS A 449 -16.68 12.15 -21.04
CA LYS A 449 -16.07 11.40 -22.15
C LYS A 449 -15.09 10.34 -21.64
N ILE A 450 -14.27 10.69 -20.64
CA ILE A 450 -13.38 9.72 -19.99
C ILE A 450 -14.23 8.67 -19.25
N ARG A 451 -15.32 9.07 -18.59
CA ARG A 451 -16.26 8.13 -17.97
C ARG A 451 -16.85 7.16 -18.98
N LYS A 452 -17.21 7.64 -20.18
CA LYS A 452 -17.68 6.77 -21.26
C LYS A 452 -16.60 5.79 -21.73
N CYS A 453 -15.36 6.27 -21.86
CA CYS A 453 -14.21 5.40 -22.16
C CYS A 453 -14.02 4.30 -21.11
N PHE A 454 -14.16 4.63 -19.82
CA PHE A 454 -14.16 3.67 -18.72
C PHE A 454 -15.26 2.61 -18.90
N GLU A 455 -16.49 3.03 -19.13
CA GLU A 455 -17.64 2.12 -19.32
C GLU A 455 -17.42 1.16 -20.49
N ASP A 456 -16.93 1.67 -21.62
CA ASP A 456 -16.64 0.88 -22.82
C ASP A 456 -15.44 -0.06 -22.62
N TYR A 457 -14.50 0.29 -21.72
CA TYR A 457 -13.34 -0.55 -21.40
C TYR A 457 -13.72 -1.80 -20.57
N ASN A 458 -14.89 -1.82 -19.90
CA ASN A 458 -15.39 -3.03 -19.22
C ASN A 458 -15.46 -4.25 -20.14
N ASP A 459 -15.81 -4.06 -21.41
CA ASP A 459 -15.82 -5.11 -22.43
C ASP A 459 -14.42 -5.70 -22.68
N ILE A 460 -13.38 -4.87 -22.60
CA ILE A 460 -11.98 -5.30 -22.76
C ILE A 460 -11.56 -6.16 -21.57
N VAL A 461 -11.92 -5.75 -20.34
CA VAL A 461 -11.65 -6.54 -19.13
C VAL A 461 -12.36 -7.91 -19.20
N GLY A 462 -13.64 -7.90 -19.58
CA GLY A 462 -14.42 -9.13 -19.78
C GLY A 462 -13.81 -10.04 -20.86
N SER A 463 -13.33 -9.46 -21.95
CA SER A 463 -12.64 -10.19 -23.02
C SER A 463 -11.34 -10.82 -22.53
N ALA A 464 -10.50 -10.08 -21.80
CA ALA A 464 -9.25 -10.60 -21.23
C ALA A 464 -9.50 -11.76 -20.24
N LEU A 465 -10.52 -11.62 -19.39
CA LEU A 465 -10.95 -12.66 -18.46
C LEU A 465 -11.40 -13.93 -19.20
N ASN A 466 -12.19 -13.77 -20.27
CA ASN A 466 -12.65 -14.87 -21.10
C ASN A 466 -11.50 -15.59 -21.82
N ILE A 467 -10.56 -14.84 -22.41
CA ILE A 467 -9.35 -15.39 -23.05
C ILE A 467 -8.55 -16.22 -22.04
N ARG A 468 -8.32 -15.70 -20.83
CA ARG A 468 -7.63 -16.43 -19.75
C ARG A 468 -8.34 -17.74 -19.41
N ASN A 469 -9.66 -17.71 -19.25
CA ASN A 469 -10.44 -18.91 -18.90
C ASN A 469 -10.50 -19.92 -20.06
N LEU A 470 -10.51 -19.45 -21.32
CA LEU A 470 -10.41 -20.31 -22.51
C LEU A 470 -9.07 -21.05 -22.55
N ALA A 471 -7.96 -20.38 -22.24
CA ALA A 471 -6.65 -21.05 -22.18
C ALA A 471 -6.59 -22.12 -21.09
N LEU A 472 -7.15 -21.86 -19.90
CA LEU A 472 -7.29 -22.89 -18.86
C LEU A 472 -8.14 -24.08 -19.33
N LYS A 473 -9.21 -23.81 -20.08
CA LYS A 473 -10.03 -24.88 -20.69
C LYS A 473 -9.24 -25.69 -21.73
N TYR A 474 -8.43 -25.03 -22.56
CA TYR A 474 -7.56 -25.70 -23.53
C TYR A 474 -6.54 -26.61 -22.84
N GLN A 475 -5.96 -26.19 -21.72
CA GLN A 475 -5.04 -27.03 -20.93
C GLN A 475 -5.67 -28.34 -20.44
N ILE A 476 -7.01 -28.36 -20.30
CA ILE A 476 -7.76 -29.55 -19.87
C ILE A 476 -8.12 -30.46 -21.04
N ASN A 477 -8.53 -29.89 -22.19
CA ASN A 477 -9.18 -30.66 -23.26
C ASN A 477 -8.47 -30.65 -24.64
N GLY A 478 -7.48 -29.78 -24.87
CA GLY A 478 -6.72 -29.70 -26.12
C GLY A 478 -7.52 -29.29 -27.36
N ASP A 479 -8.70 -28.66 -27.22
CA ASP A 479 -9.55 -28.31 -28.37
C ASP A 479 -8.95 -27.14 -29.18
N GLU A 480 -8.40 -27.43 -30.36
CA GLU A 480 -7.82 -26.44 -31.28
C GLU A 480 -8.81 -25.34 -31.71
N LYS A 481 -10.14 -25.56 -31.64
CA LYS A 481 -11.10 -24.48 -31.87
C LYS A 481 -10.97 -23.36 -30.84
N ILE A 482 -10.48 -23.66 -29.64
CA ILE A 482 -10.22 -22.67 -28.59
C ILE A 482 -9.06 -21.76 -29.00
N ARG A 483 -8.01 -22.30 -29.64
CA ARG A 483 -6.86 -21.52 -30.12
C ARG A 483 -7.29 -20.42 -31.09
N ASN A 484 -8.12 -20.77 -32.08
CA ASN A 484 -8.66 -19.80 -33.04
C ASN A 484 -9.57 -18.75 -32.38
N LYS A 485 -10.37 -19.16 -31.39
CA LYS A 485 -11.19 -18.22 -30.60
C LYS A 485 -10.33 -17.23 -29.83
N ILE A 486 -9.29 -17.71 -29.15
CA ILE A 486 -8.34 -16.86 -28.40
C ILE A 486 -7.69 -15.84 -29.33
N PHE A 487 -7.22 -16.25 -30.51
CA PHE A 487 -6.62 -15.34 -31.48
C PHE A 487 -7.59 -14.23 -31.92
N ASN A 488 -8.82 -14.60 -32.31
CA ASN A 488 -9.82 -13.62 -32.74
C ASN A 488 -10.19 -12.65 -31.61
N SER A 489 -10.38 -13.17 -30.39
CA SER A 489 -10.68 -12.33 -29.21
C SER A 489 -9.53 -11.40 -28.84
N LEU A 490 -8.27 -11.84 -28.95
CA LEU A 490 -7.10 -10.98 -28.75
C LEU A 490 -7.07 -9.83 -29.76
N LYS A 491 -7.37 -10.12 -31.04
CA LYS A 491 -7.41 -9.12 -32.10
C LYS A 491 -8.52 -8.09 -31.88
N GLU A 492 -9.75 -8.54 -31.60
CA GLU A 492 -10.87 -7.65 -31.29
C GLU A 492 -10.60 -6.78 -30.07
N MET A 493 -10.02 -7.36 -29.01
CA MET A 493 -9.64 -6.64 -27.80
C MET A 493 -8.57 -5.58 -28.08
N MET A 494 -7.56 -5.92 -28.89
CA MET A 494 -6.52 -4.98 -29.33
C MET A 494 -7.14 -3.80 -30.10
N ASP A 495 -7.98 -4.06 -31.11
CA ASP A 495 -8.56 -3.00 -31.94
C ASP A 495 -9.44 -2.04 -31.10
N LYS A 496 -10.26 -2.59 -30.19
CA LYS A 496 -11.07 -1.79 -29.25
C LYS A 496 -10.21 -0.96 -28.31
N GLU A 497 -9.19 -1.56 -27.69
CA GLU A 497 -8.32 -0.87 -26.75
C GLU A 497 -7.58 0.29 -27.41
N LYS A 498 -7.07 0.10 -28.63
CA LYS A 498 -6.37 1.16 -29.36
C LYS A 498 -7.25 2.39 -29.52
N LYS A 499 -8.51 2.18 -29.95
CA LYS A 499 -9.48 3.26 -30.15
C LYS A 499 -9.73 4.03 -28.85
N ILE A 500 -10.06 3.33 -27.77
CA ILE A 500 -10.40 3.95 -26.47
C ILE A 500 -9.21 4.71 -25.91
N LEU A 501 -8.02 4.10 -25.87
CA LEU A 501 -6.85 4.76 -25.28
C LEU A 501 -6.35 5.94 -26.12
N SER A 502 -6.46 5.88 -27.46
CA SER A 502 -6.17 7.05 -28.31
C SER A 502 -7.12 8.22 -28.05
N GLU A 503 -8.40 7.96 -27.78
CA GLU A 503 -9.35 9.00 -27.38
C GLU A 503 -8.97 9.62 -26.04
N VAL A 504 -8.66 8.79 -25.03
CA VAL A 504 -8.25 9.25 -23.70
C VAL A 504 -7.00 10.13 -23.77
N VAL A 505 -5.99 9.75 -24.56
CA VAL A 505 -4.78 10.57 -24.77
C VAL A 505 -5.11 11.96 -25.35
N GLY A 506 -6.13 12.06 -26.19
CA GLY A 506 -6.60 13.34 -26.74
C GLY A 506 -7.43 14.18 -25.77
N LEU A 507 -7.94 13.57 -24.69
CA LEU A 507 -8.74 14.24 -23.66
C LEU A 507 -7.90 14.73 -22.48
N LEU A 508 -6.77 14.08 -22.20
CA LEU A 508 -5.80 14.56 -21.23
C LEU A 508 -5.01 15.71 -21.86
N SER A 509 -5.00 16.86 -21.20
CA SER A 509 -4.08 17.97 -21.49
C SER A 509 -2.69 17.60 -21.04
#